data_AF-A0A8T6J5R5-F1
#
_entry.id   AF-A0A8T6J5R5-F1
#
_cell.length_a   1.000
_cell.length_b   1.000
_cell.length_c   1.000
_cell.angle_alpha   90.00
_cell.angle_beta   90.00
_cell.angle_gamma   90.00
#
_symmetry.space_group_name_H-M   'P 1'
#
loop_
_entity.id
_entity.type
_entity.pdbx_description
1 polymer ?
#
loop_
_entity_poly.entity_id
_entity_poly.type
_entity_poly.pdbx_seq_one_letter_code
_entity_poly.pdbx_strand_id
1 'polypeptide(L)'
;MASILLLNGPNLNLLGQREPEVYGRATLADIEQRCRDEAERLGHQLACRQSNSEGGMVDWLQQHAPGAQYLIINPGAYGHTSIALRDALLGLALPFVEVHLSNVYAREEFRRSSMLTDIAVG
;
A
#
# COMPACT_ATOMS: atom_id res chain seq x y z
N MET A 1 17.38 12.34 5.75
CA MET A 1 16.25 12.33 4.82
C MET A 1 16.02 10.89 4.39
N ALA A 2 14.89 10.29 4.75
CA ALA A 2 14.56 8.92 4.35
C ALA A 2 13.78 8.93 3.02
N SER A 3 13.99 7.90 2.21
CA SER A 3 13.20 7.57 1.03
C SER A 3 12.16 6.52 1.42
N ILE A 4 10.89 6.86 1.27
CA ILE A 4 9.73 6.06 1.65
C ILE A 4 8.95 5.70 0.39
N LEU A 5 8.44 4.47 0.34
CA LEU A 5 7.55 4.00 -0.71
C LEU A 5 6.11 3.94 -0.20
N LEU A 6 5.14 4.35 -1.01
CA LEU A 6 3.72 4.11 -0.78
C LEU A 6 3.16 3.28 -1.95
N LEU A 7 2.81 2.03 -1.70
CA LEU A 7 2.28 1.13 -2.73
C LEU A 7 0.80 0.80 -2.46
N ASN A 8 -0.03 1.07 -3.45
CA ASN A 8 -1.46 0.82 -3.42
C ASN A 8 -1.82 -0.30 -4.41
N GLY A 9 -2.50 -1.31 -3.91
CA GLY A 9 -2.97 -2.47 -4.66
C GLY A 9 -4.23 -2.22 -5.48
N PRO A 10 -4.92 -3.29 -5.90
CA PRO A 10 -5.98 -3.21 -6.88
C PRO A 10 -7.21 -2.47 -6.36
N ASN A 11 -7.93 -1.84 -7.29
CA ASN A 11 -9.17 -1.08 -7.12
C ASN A 11 -9.06 0.23 -6.32
N LEU A 12 -7.92 0.54 -5.70
CA LEU A 12 -7.73 1.80 -4.98
C LEU A 12 -7.75 3.02 -5.92
N ASN A 13 -7.46 2.83 -7.21
CA ASN A 13 -7.63 3.88 -8.23
C ASN A 13 -9.10 4.31 -8.44
N LEU A 14 -10.08 3.57 -7.89
CA LEU A 14 -11.50 3.90 -7.98
C LEU A 14 -12.00 4.76 -6.80
N LEU A 15 -11.13 5.11 -5.85
CA LEU A 15 -11.47 5.99 -4.73
C LEU A 15 -11.98 7.35 -5.22
N GLY A 16 -13.00 7.87 -4.54
CA GLY A 16 -13.68 9.13 -4.89
C GLY A 16 -14.64 9.05 -6.09
N GLN A 17 -14.66 7.92 -6.83
CA GLN A 17 -15.52 7.76 -8.02
C GLN A 17 -16.80 6.97 -7.72
N ARG A 18 -16.78 6.10 -6.70
CA ARG A 18 -17.92 5.23 -6.36
C ARG A 18 -18.67 5.78 -5.16
N GLU A 19 -19.97 6.04 -5.34
CA GLU A 19 -20.91 6.45 -4.28
C GLU A 19 -20.30 7.48 -3.30
N PRO A 20 -19.86 8.66 -3.78
CA PRO A 20 -19.08 9.62 -2.98
C PRO A 20 -19.80 10.15 -1.73
N GLU A 21 -21.13 10.07 -1.71
CA GLU A 21 -21.96 10.36 -0.54
C GLU A 21 -21.74 9.35 0.60
N VAL A 22 -21.28 8.13 0.29
CA VAL A 22 -21.06 7.01 1.22
C VAL A 22 -19.58 6.82 1.56
N TYR A 23 -18.69 6.88 0.56
CA TYR A 23 -17.26 6.58 0.73
C TYR A 23 -16.35 7.81 0.81
N GLY A 24 -16.95 9.01 0.72
CA GLY A 24 -16.23 10.26 0.65
C GLY A 24 -15.76 10.60 -0.77
N ARG A 25 -15.36 11.87 -0.94
CA ARG A 25 -14.96 12.44 -2.23
C ARG A 25 -13.46 12.40 -2.48
N ALA A 26 -12.66 12.03 -1.48
CA ALA A 26 -11.22 11.99 -1.61
C ALA A 26 -10.80 10.90 -2.59
N THR A 27 -10.04 11.29 -3.60
CA THR A 27 -9.44 10.37 -4.57
C THR A 27 -8.14 9.79 -4.02
N LEU A 28 -7.65 8.73 -4.66
CA LEU A 28 -6.32 8.21 -4.32
C LEU A 28 -5.23 9.26 -4.53
N ALA A 29 -5.34 10.09 -5.58
CA ALA A 29 -4.39 11.16 -5.85
C ALA A 29 -4.36 12.20 -4.72
N ASP A 30 -5.53 12.54 -4.14
CA ASP A 30 -5.60 13.46 -2.99
C ASP A 30 -4.91 12.88 -1.75
N ILE A 31 -5.10 11.58 -1.51
CA ILE A 31 -4.46 10.87 -0.39
C ILE A 31 -2.95 10.84 -0.60
N GLU A 32 -2.49 10.44 -1.78
CA GLU A 32 -1.07 10.40 -2.11
C GLU A 32 -0.42 11.78 -1.98
N GLN A 33 -1.10 12.85 -2.42
CA GLN A 33 -0.58 14.20 -2.30
C GLN A 33 -0.42 14.61 -0.84
N ARG A 34 -1.44 14.38 0.00
CA ARG A 34 -1.37 14.66 1.44
C ARG A 34 -0.24 13.89 2.12
N CYS A 35 -0.01 12.65 1.74
CA CYS A 35 1.11 11.86 2.26
C CYS A 35 2.46 12.42 1.80
N ARG A 36 2.60 12.88 0.55
CA ARG A 36 3.82 13.52 0.05
C ARG A 36 4.10 14.82 0.80
N ASP A 37 3.09 15.67 0.95
CA ASP A 37 3.21 16.95 1.67
C ASP A 37 3.66 16.72 3.13
N GLU A 38 3.09 15.72 3.80
CA GLU A 38 3.47 15.38 5.17
C GLU A 38 4.88 14.79 5.26
N ALA A 39 5.28 13.94 4.32
CA ALA A 39 6.64 13.41 4.25
C ALA A 39 7.67 14.54 4.05
N GLU A 40 7.38 15.48 3.14
CA GLU A 40 8.23 16.65 2.90
C GLU A 40 8.32 17.53 4.15
N ARG A 41 7.18 17.79 4.81
CA ARG A 41 7.13 18.55 6.08
C ARG A 41 7.99 17.91 7.17
N LEU A 42 8.12 16.59 7.18
CA LEU A 42 8.96 15.83 8.10
C LEU A 42 10.41 15.65 7.62
N GLY A 43 10.79 16.21 6.46
CA GLY A 43 12.14 16.13 5.91
C GLY A 43 12.47 14.77 5.28
N HIS A 44 11.47 14.12 4.67
CA HIS A 44 11.55 12.83 3.98
C HIS A 44 11.03 12.93 2.55
N GLN A 45 11.32 11.91 1.74
CA GLN A 45 10.82 11.77 0.37
C GLN A 45 9.84 10.61 0.30
N LEU A 46 8.78 10.77 -0.49
CA LEU A 46 7.75 9.74 -0.68
C LEU A 46 7.51 9.49 -2.17
N ALA A 47 7.74 8.26 -2.61
CA ALA A 47 7.36 7.79 -3.94
C ALA A 47 6.08 6.94 -3.84
N CYS A 48 5.01 7.37 -4.51
CA CYS A 48 3.74 6.64 -4.51
C CYS A 48 3.53 5.90 -5.83
N ARG A 49 2.91 4.73 -5.75
CA ARG A 49 2.49 3.94 -6.90
C ARG A 49 1.18 3.23 -6.59
N GLN A 50 0.32 3.11 -7.60
CA GLN A 50 -0.82 2.21 -7.60
C GLN A 50 -0.70 1.20 -8.76
N SER A 51 -1.12 -0.04 -8.53
CA SER A 51 -1.23 -1.06 -9.58
C SER A 51 -2.40 -2.01 -9.34
N ASN A 52 -3.11 -2.33 -10.42
CA ASN A 52 -4.10 -3.41 -10.45
C ASN A 52 -3.50 -4.78 -10.82
N SER A 53 -2.21 -4.82 -11.17
CA SER A 53 -1.48 -6.04 -11.51
C SER A 53 -0.56 -6.43 -10.37
N GLU A 54 -0.68 -7.68 -9.91
CA GLU A 54 0.23 -8.29 -8.92
C GLU A 54 1.68 -8.23 -9.40
N GLY A 55 1.96 -8.68 -10.63
CA GLY A 55 3.30 -8.59 -11.22
C GLY A 55 3.80 -7.14 -11.29
N GLY A 56 2.93 -6.20 -11.66
CA GLY A 56 3.30 -4.78 -11.68
C GLY A 56 3.62 -4.18 -10.31
N MET A 57 3.08 -4.74 -9.22
CA MET A 57 3.46 -4.38 -7.85
C MET A 57 4.82 -4.99 -7.48
N VAL A 58 5.04 -6.28 -7.79
CA VAL A 58 6.32 -6.98 -7.54
C VAL A 58 7.47 -6.30 -8.28
N ASP A 59 7.30 -6.04 -9.58
CA ASP A 59 8.33 -5.40 -10.41
C ASP A 59 8.70 -4.01 -9.86
N TRP A 60 7.69 -3.24 -9.44
CA TRP A 60 7.92 -1.91 -8.89
C TRP A 60 8.67 -1.98 -7.55
N LEU A 61 8.31 -2.91 -6.67
CA LEU A 61 9.03 -3.13 -5.41
C LEU A 61 10.49 -3.52 -5.66
N GLN A 62 10.74 -4.48 -6.56
CA GLN A 62 12.09 -4.91 -6.90
C GLN A 62 12.95 -3.76 -7.46
N GLN A 63 12.34 -2.86 -8.23
CA GLN A 63 13.03 -1.70 -8.79
C GLN A 63 13.35 -0.62 -7.74
N HIS A 64 12.46 -0.37 -6.77
CA HIS A 64 12.55 0.81 -5.89
C HIS A 64 13.02 0.52 -4.47
N ALA A 65 12.86 -0.72 -3.98
CA ALA A 65 13.26 -1.10 -2.63
C ALA A 65 14.76 -0.89 -2.33
N PRO A 66 15.73 -1.14 -3.25
CA PRO A 66 17.15 -0.94 -2.95
C PRO A 66 17.54 0.48 -2.53
N GLY A 67 16.74 1.50 -2.88
CA GLY A 67 16.97 2.90 -2.51
C GLY A 67 16.06 3.41 -1.38
N ALA A 68 15.13 2.58 -0.90
CA ALA A 68 14.15 2.95 0.11
C ALA A 68 14.57 2.47 1.51
N GLN A 69 14.05 3.14 2.54
CA GLN A 69 14.24 2.73 3.93
C GLN A 69 12.97 2.12 4.52
N TYR A 70 11.79 2.53 4.03
CA TYR A 70 10.50 2.04 4.50
C TYR A 70 9.48 1.92 3.37
N LEU A 71 8.54 0.99 3.52
CA LEU A 71 7.37 0.84 2.68
C LEU A 71 6.09 1.00 3.51
N ILE A 72 5.13 1.74 2.97
CA ILE A 72 3.73 1.72 3.37
C ILE A 72 2.98 1.03 2.25
N ILE A 73 2.24 -0.03 2.56
CA ILE A 73 1.51 -0.79 1.55
C ILE A 73 0.05 -0.97 1.95
N ASN A 74 -0.85 -0.60 1.05
CA ASN A 74 -2.22 -1.10 1.08
C ASN A 74 -2.35 -2.14 -0.04
N PRO A 75 -2.30 -3.45 0.26
CA PRO A 75 -2.27 -4.48 -0.78
C PRO A 75 -3.65 -4.67 -1.44
N GLY A 76 -4.70 -3.98 -0.97
CA GLY A 76 -6.06 -4.19 -1.44
C GLY A 76 -6.47 -5.65 -1.31
N ALA A 77 -7.11 -6.19 -2.35
CA ALA A 77 -7.51 -7.60 -2.36
C ALA A 77 -6.32 -8.58 -2.29
N TYR A 78 -5.13 -8.16 -2.75
CA TYR A 78 -3.94 -9.03 -2.76
C TYR A 78 -3.39 -9.30 -1.37
N GLY A 79 -3.76 -8.52 -0.35
CA GLY A 79 -3.42 -8.85 1.04
C GLY A 79 -3.94 -10.24 1.42
N HIS A 80 -5.09 -10.65 0.87
CA HIS A 80 -5.73 -11.93 1.22
C HIS A 80 -5.30 -13.10 0.33
N THR A 81 -4.59 -12.86 -0.76
CA THR A 81 -4.38 -13.88 -1.81
C THR A 81 -2.93 -14.01 -2.28
N SER A 82 -2.09 -12.98 -2.12
CA SER A 82 -0.81 -12.92 -2.83
C SER A 82 0.36 -13.41 -1.97
N ILE A 83 0.75 -14.67 -2.20
CA ILE A 83 2.04 -15.20 -1.73
C ILE A 83 3.19 -14.57 -2.53
N ALA A 84 2.97 -14.20 -3.80
CA ALA A 84 3.99 -13.54 -4.62
C ALA A 84 4.43 -12.19 -4.03
N LEU A 85 3.49 -11.37 -3.55
CA LEU A 85 3.83 -10.12 -2.85
C LEU A 85 4.57 -10.39 -1.54
N ARG A 86 4.12 -11.39 -0.77
CA ARG A 86 4.77 -11.78 0.49
C ARG A 86 6.23 -12.13 0.27
N ASP A 87 6.50 -13.01 -0.69
CA ASP A 87 7.86 -13.49 -0.98
C ASP A 87 8.75 -12.38 -1.55
N ALA A 88 8.18 -11.48 -2.36
CA ALA A 88 8.90 -10.29 -2.81
C ALA A 88 9.32 -9.39 -1.64
N LEU A 89 8.43 -9.13 -0.69
CA LEU A 89 8.74 -8.31 0.50
C LEU A 89 9.80 -8.97 1.40
N LEU A 90 9.70 -10.28 1.61
CA LEU A 90 10.72 -11.03 2.36
C LEU A 90 12.09 -10.99 1.66
N GLY A 91 12.13 -11.19 0.35
CA GLY A 91 13.37 -11.17 -0.42
C GLY A 91 14.03 -9.80 -0.48
N LEU A 92 13.24 -8.72 -0.39
CA LEU A 92 13.73 -7.34 -0.40
C LEU A 92 14.22 -6.85 0.97
N ALA A 93 13.84 -7.52 2.05
CA ALA A 93 14.17 -7.15 3.44
C ALA A 93 13.87 -5.67 3.80
N LEU A 94 12.89 -5.06 3.12
CA LEU A 94 12.45 -3.70 3.36
C LEU A 94 11.38 -3.69 4.46
N PRO A 95 11.59 -3.00 5.61
CA PRO A 95 10.57 -2.94 6.65
C PRO A 95 9.33 -2.19 6.14
N PHE A 96 8.15 -2.74 6.44
CA PHE A 96 6.91 -2.22 5.90
C PHE A 96 5.74 -2.25 6.88
N VAL A 97 4.83 -1.29 6.70
CA VAL A 97 3.54 -1.20 7.40
C VAL A 97 2.42 -1.55 6.45
N GLU A 98 1.52 -2.45 6.86
CA GLU A 98 0.32 -2.80 6.12
C GLU A 98 -0.85 -1.88 6.52
N VAL A 99 -1.49 -1.23 5.55
CA VAL A 99 -2.59 -0.28 5.81
C VAL A 99 -3.83 -0.68 5.05
N HIS A 100 -4.98 -0.61 5.71
CA HIS A 100 -6.30 -0.79 5.11
C HIS A 100 -7.17 0.43 5.39
N LEU A 101 -7.81 0.99 4.35
CA LEU A 101 -8.73 2.11 4.51
C LEU A 101 -10.01 1.74 5.27
N SER A 102 -10.42 0.46 5.17
CA SER A 102 -11.62 -0.08 5.83
C SER A 102 -11.22 -1.02 6.96
N ASN A 103 -12.08 -1.17 7.97
CA ASN A 103 -11.90 -2.20 9.00
C ASN A 103 -12.13 -3.59 8.41
N VAL A 104 -11.05 -4.32 8.09
CA VAL A 104 -11.10 -5.66 7.52
C VAL A 104 -11.71 -6.71 8.47
N TYR A 105 -11.63 -6.51 9.79
CA TYR A 105 -12.19 -7.43 10.78
C TYR A 105 -13.72 -7.35 10.87
N ALA A 106 -14.30 -6.20 10.52
CA ALA A 106 -15.75 -6.03 10.44
C ALA A 106 -16.37 -6.62 9.16
N ARG A 107 -15.54 -7.18 8.27
CA ARG A 107 -15.92 -7.71 6.97
C ARG A 107 -15.96 -9.25 6.97
N GLU A 108 -16.16 -9.80 5.77
CA GLU A 108 -16.24 -11.24 5.51
C GLU A 108 -15.00 -11.98 6.04
N GLU A 109 -15.17 -13.25 6.43
CA GLU A 109 -14.11 -14.05 7.07
C GLU A 109 -12.81 -14.11 6.28
N PHE A 110 -12.90 -14.26 4.95
CA PHE A 110 -11.73 -14.31 4.08
C PHE A 110 -10.90 -13.02 4.06
N ARG A 111 -11.44 -11.90 4.58
CA ARG A 111 -10.72 -10.62 4.68
C ARG A 111 -10.02 -10.43 6.02
N ARG A 112 -10.26 -11.32 6.98
CA ARG A 112 -9.67 -11.23 8.34
C ARG A 112 -8.25 -11.76 8.39
N SER A 113 -7.82 -12.49 7.35
CA SER A 113 -6.46 -13.00 7.18
C SER A 113 -5.76 -12.25 6.07
N SER A 114 -4.49 -11.91 6.31
CA SER A 114 -3.59 -11.32 5.31
C SER A 114 -2.32 -12.16 5.24
N MET A 115 -1.81 -12.33 4.02
CA MET A 115 -0.53 -12.98 3.75
C MET A 115 0.66 -12.09 4.14
N LEU A 116 0.43 -10.84 4.54
CA LEU A 116 1.49 -9.87 4.84
C LEU A 116 1.59 -9.51 6.32
N THR A 117 0.48 -9.58 7.07
CA THR A 117 0.42 -9.04 8.45
C THR A 117 1.43 -9.67 9.41
N ASP A 118 1.73 -10.96 9.30
CA ASP A 118 2.68 -11.64 10.19
C ASP A 118 4.16 -11.28 9.93
N ILE A 119 4.46 -10.68 8.76
CA ILE A 119 5.80 -10.22 8.40
C ILE A 119 5.91 -8.68 8.37
N ALA A 120 4.80 -7.97 8.55
CA ALA A 120 4.77 -6.51 8.66
C ALA A 120 5.32 -6.06 10.02
N VAL A 121 5.84 -4.83 10.10
CA VAL A 121 6.23 -4.25 11.40
C VAL A 121 5.03 -3.72 12.18
N GLY A 122 3.89 -3.53 11.51
CA GLY A 122 2.63 -3.04 12.07
C GLY A 122 1.59 -2.78 11.00
#